data_AF-A0A7S0ZMU4-F1
#
_entry.id   AF-A0A7S0ZMU4-F1
#
_cell.length_a   1.000
_cell.length_b   1.000
_cell.length_c   1.000
_cell.angle_alpha   90.00
_cell.angle_beta   90.00
_cell.angle_gamma   90.00
#
_symmetry.space_group_name_H-M   'P 1'
#
loop_
_entity.id
_entity.type
_entity.pdbx_description
1 polymer ?
#
loop_
_entity_poly.entity_id
_entity_poly.type
_entity_poly.pdbx_seq_one_letter_code
_entity_poly.pdbx_strand_id
1 'polypeptide(L)'
;HVFGEGMVQRPVWPTEKVPLARWLESHFDVFRNDLDLIIENNLFESLYFSGRVSMTQFSGRRESWAPLSLISNGTLAERTCEVANRTCELLRTRPELTKCSAKDVGAAFARLQPGMGIKPHFWGAPPRLGVHLGLRTPPGATMFVGDRTVELWCSMIHTSTAYAMSGRVSGTSLL
;
A
#
# COMPACT_ATOMS: atom_id res chain seq x y z
N HIS A 1 7.04 -21.31 -0.47
CA HIS A 1 6.46 -20.96 -1.79
C HIS A 1 7.58 -20.96 -2.81
N VAL A 2 7.42 -21.66 -3.92
CA VAL A 2 8.44 -21.76 -4.97
C VAL A 2 8.08 -20.74 -6.04
N PHE A 3 8.96 -19.78 -6.29
CA PHE A 3 8.83 -18.92 -7.46
C PHE A 3 8.95 -19.77 -8.71
N GLY A 4 8.14 -19.49 -9.74
CA GLY A 4 8.27 -20.18 -11.02
C GLY A 4 9.69 -20.05 -11.58
N GLU A 5 10.12 -21.07 -12.33
CA GLU A 5 11.43 -21.06 -12.98
C GLU A 5 11.59 -19.82 -13.87
N GLY A 6 12.76 -19.17 -13.81
CA GLY A 6 13.04 -17.93 -14.55
C GLY A 6 12.48 -16.64 -13.93
N MET A 7 11.78 -16.70 -12.79
CA MET A 7 11.38 -15.48 -12.08
C MET A 7 12.59 -14.77 -11.48
N VAL A 8 12.78 -13.53 -11.90
CA VAL A 8 13.78 -12.63 -11.32
C VAL A 8 13.33 -12.20 -9.93
N GLN A 9 14.17 -12.41 -8.92
CA GLN A 9 13.92 -11.94 -7.55
C GLN A 9 14.88 -10.80 -7.23
N ARG A 10 14.36 -9.71 -6.66
CA ARG A 10 15.15 -8.56 -6.21
C ARG A 10 14.37 -7.78 -5.16
N PRO A 11 15.02 -7.23 -4.12
CA PRO A 11 14.32 -6.51 -3.06
C PRO A 11 13.55 -5.30 -3.59
N VAL A 12 14.16 -4.51 -4.48
CA VAL A 12 13.55 -3.29 -5.04
C VAL A 12 13.57 -3.36 -6.57
N TRP A 13 12.46 -2.99 -7.19
CA TRP A 13 12.33 -2.96 -8.65
C TRP A 13 12.43 -1.52 -9.18
N PRO A 14 13.15 -1.30 -10.30
CA PRO A 14 13.11 -0.02 -10.97
C PRO A 14 11.71 0.29 -11.50
N THR A 15 11.27 1.55 -11.37
CA THR A 15 9.93 2.02 -11.75
C THR A 15 9.62 1.72 -13.22
N GLU A 16 10.60 1.87 -14.11
CA GLU A 16 10.49 1.59 -15.54
C GLU A 16 10.22 0.13 -15.88
N LYS A 17 10.48 -0.80 -14.95
CA LYS A 17 10.24 -2.23 -15.15
C LYS A 17 8.87 -2.68 -14.65
N VAL A 18 8.11 -1.80 -13.99
CA VAL A 18 6.80 -2.14 -13.41
C VAL A 18 5.74 -1.15 -13.90
N PRO A 19 4.99 -1.48 -14.96
CA PRO A 19 4.01 -0.58 -15.57
C PRO A 19 2.97 0.00 -14.59
N LEU A 20 2.58 -0.78 -13.58
CA LEU A 20 1.64 -0.32 -12.55
C LEU A 20 2.16 0.90 -11.78
N ALA A 21 3.47 1.01 -11.52
CA ALA A 21 4.01 2.13 -10.76
C ALA A 21 4.00 3.45 -11.55
N ARG A 22 4.44 3.42 -12.81
CA ARG A 22 4.32 4.59 -13.69
C ARG A 22 2.88 5.05 -13.84
N TRP A 23 1.96 4.09 -13.90
CA TRP A 23 0.54 4.38 -13.97
C TRP A 23 0.01 4.99 -12.66
N LEU A 24 0.48 4.53 -11.51
CA LEU A 24 0.15 5.14 -10.21
C LEU A 24 0.67 6.58 -10.14
N GLU A 25 1.92 6.82 -10.55
CA GLU A 25 2.52 8.16 -10.61
C GLU A 25 1.74 9.10 -11.55
N SER A 26 1.35 8.63 -12.73
CA SER A 26 0.64 9.47 -13.71
C SER A 26 -0.78 9.84 -13.28
N HIS A 27 -1.31 9.21 -12.23
CA HIS A 27 -2.62 9.50 -11.65
C HIS A 27 -2.52 9.89 -10.16
N PHE A 28 -1.34 10.32 -9.72
CA PHE A 28 -1.07 10.71 -8.34
C PHE A 28 -2.16 11.62 -7.77
N ASP A 29 -2.55 12.64 -8.52
CA ASP A 29 -3.54 13.63 -8.08
C ASP A 29 -4.91 13.00 -7.78
N VAL A 30 -5.30 11.95 -8.50
CA VAL A 30 -6.58 11.26 -8.25
C VAL A 30 -6.55 10.58 -6.88
N PHE A 31 -5.51 9.79 -6.62
CA PHE A 31 -5.33 9.09 -5.35
C PHE A 31 -5.16 10.08 -4.20
N ARG A 32 -4.38 11.14 -4.41
CA ARG A 32 -4.11 12.16 -3.41
C ARG A 32 -5.37 12.93 -3.02
N ASN A 33 -6.18 13.35 -3.99
CA ASN A 33 -7.39 14.12 -3.73
C ASN A 33 -8.46 13.31 -2.99
N ASP A 34 -8.67 12.04 -3.34
CA ASP A 34 -9.63 11.19 -2.64
C ASP A 34 -9.17 10.85 -1.22
N LEU A 35 -7.87 10.63 -1.02
CA LEU A 35 -7.30 10.47 0.31
C LEU A 35 -7.48 11.75 1.14
N ASP A 36 -7.21 12.92 0.56
CA ASP A 36 -7.34 14.21 1.23
C ASP A 36 -8.79 14.45 1.66
N LEU A 37 -9.77 14.14 0.80
CA LEU A 37 -11.20 14.18 1.14
C LEU A 37 -11.53 13.30 2.36
N ILE A 38 -11.00 12.07 2.41
CA ILE A 38 -11.21 11.14 3.55
C ILE A 38 -10.64 11.73 4.84
N ILE A 39 -9.45 12.33 4.79
CA ILE A 39 -8.79 12.90 5.98
C ILE A 39 -9.53 14.14 6.47
N GLU A 40 -9.82 15.08 5.57
CA GLU A 40 -10.43 16.37 5.89
C GLU A 40 -11.82 16.21 6.53
N ASN A 41 -12.55 15.16 6.15
CA ASN A 41 -13.85 14.81 6.72
C ASN A 41 -13.76 13.86 7.92
N ASN A 42 -12.55 13.55 8.42
CA ASN A 42 -12.31 12.63 9.54
C ASN A 42 -12.92 11.23 9.34
N LEU A 43 -12.95 10.73 8.09
CA LEU A 43 -13.59 9.47 7.73
C LEU A 43 -12.65 8.26 7.80
N PHE A 44 -11.34 8.46 7.98
CA PHE A 44 -10.37 7.36 7.88
C PHE A 44 -10.65 6.23 8.88
N GLU A 45 -10.84 6.55 10.16
CA GLU A 45 -11.10 5.53 11.19
C GLU A 45 -12.42 4.81 10.97
N SER A 46 -13.49 5.56 10.71
CA SER A 46 -14.82 5.00 10.53
C SER A 46 -14.85 4.05 9.33
N LEU A 47 -14.23 4.45 8.21
CA LEU A 47 -14.09 3.60 7.04
C LEU A 47 -13.21 2.38 7.34
N TYR A 48 -12.07 2.55 8.01
CA TYR A 48 -11.16 1.46 8.36
C TYR A 48 -11.85 0.39 9.22
N PHE A 49 -12.51 0.80 10.31
CA PHE A 49 -13.20 -0.12 11.22
C PHE A 49 -14.49 -0.71 10.65
N SER A 50 -15.09 -0.06 9.65
CA SER A 50 -16.25 -0.61 8.95
C SER A 50 -15.89 -1.65 7.88
N GLY A 51 -14.63 -1.69 7.45
CA GLY A 51 -14.13 -2.59 6.42
C GLY A 51 -13.67 -3.94 6.96
N ARG A 52 -12.98 -4.70 6.10
CA ARG A 52 -12.25 -5.90 6.51
C ARG A 52 -11.00 -5.49 7.30
N VAL A 53 -11.12 -5.41 8.62
CA VAL A 53 -10.00 -5.09 9.51
C VAL A 53 -9.04 -6.27 9.56
N SER A 54 -7.88 -6.17 8.90
CA SER A 54 -6.76 -7.04 9.21
C SER A 54 -6.12 -6.51 10.49
N MET A 55 -6.36 -7.20 11.61
CA MET A 55 -5.78 -6.81 12.90
C MET A 55 -4.25 -6.75 12.80
N THR A 56 -3.71 -5.65 13.31
CA THR A 56 -2.32 -5.20 13.18
C THR A 56 -1.33 -6.09 13.94
N GLN A 57 -1.08 -7.30 13.45
CA GLN A 57 0.02 -8.15 13.95
C GLN A 57 1.41 -7.48 13.78
N PHE A 58 1.48 -6.46 12.93
CA PHE A 58 2.72 -5.85 12.51
C PHE A 58 3.10 -4.57 13.26
N SER A 59 2.21 -3.91 14.01
CA SER A 59 2.56 -2.68 14.74
C SER A 59 2.39 -2.83 16.26
N GLY A 60 3.20 -2.11 17.04
CA GLY A 60 3.20 -2.19 18.50
C GLY A 60 1.96 -1.60 19.18
N ARG A 61 1.16 -0.80 18.46
CA ARG A 61 -0.12 -0.24 18.93
C ARG A 61 -1.23 -0.56 17.93
N ARG A 62 -2.47 -0.67 18.40
CA ARG A 62 -3.62 -1.09 17.59
C ARG A 62 -3.90 -0.16 16.40
N GLU A 63 -3.65 1.14 16.56
CA GLU A 63 -4.00 2.20 15.59
C GLU A 63 -2.79 2.81 14.89
N SER A 64 -1.58 2.33 15.18
CA SER A 64 -0.37 2.92 14.62
C SER A 64 -0.17 2.64 13.14
N TRP A 65 -0.78 1.57 12.64
CA TRP A 65 -0.76 1.16 11.25
C TRP A 65 -2.18 0.79 10.84
N ALA A 66 -2.68 1.32 9.73
CA ALA A 66 -4.05 1.05 9.29
C ALA A 66 -4.14 1.02 7.76
N PRO A 67 -4.38 -0.17 7.16
CA PRO A 67 -4.72 -0.27 5.74
C PRO A 67 -6.23 -0.11 5.53
N LEU A 68 -6.63 0.99 4.91
CA LEU A 68 -7.98 1.23 4.42
C LEU A 68 -8.15 0.61 3.02
N SER A 69 -8.77 -0.56 2.97
CA SER A 69 -8.96 -1.34 1.74
C SER A 69 -9.80 -0.59 0.69
N LEU A 70 -9.37 -0.66 -0.57
CA LEU A 70 -10.07 -0.13 -1.75
C LEU A 70 -10.53 -1.25 -2.68
N ILE A 71 -9.65 -2.23 -2.92
CA ILE A 71 -9.94 -3.45 -3.69
C ILE A 71 -9.24 -4.64 -3.04
N SER A 72 -9.92 -5.77 -2.96
CA SER A 72 -9.38 -7.03 -2.43
C SER A 72 -9.92 -8.20 -3.25
N ASN A 73 -9.01 -8.98 -3.84
CA ASN A 73 -9.30 -10.13 -4.71
C ASN A 73 -10.35 -9.80 -5.78
N GLY A 74 -10.16 -8.68 -6.47
CA GLY A 74 -11.07 -8.18 -7.51
C GLY A 74 -12.38 -7.55 -7.02
N THR A 75 -12.66 -7.56 -5.71
CA THR A 75 -13.87 -6.94 -5.14
C THR A 75 -13.55 -5.57 -4.56
N LEU A 76 -14.35 -4.56 -4.90
CA LEU A 76 -14.23 -3.20 -4.35
C LEU A 76 -14.74 -3.14 -2.90
N ALA A 77 -14.13 -2.28 -2.09
CA ALA A 77 -14.61 -1.97 -0.75
C ALA A 77 -15.70 -0.89 -0.83
N GLU A 78 -16.97 -1.31 -0.93
CA GLU A 78 -18.13 -0.46 -1.20
C GLU A 78 -18.11 0.87 -0.43
N ARG A 79 -18.06 0.84 0.91
CA ARG A 79 -18.06 2.06 1.74
C ARG A 79 -16.88 2.99 1.50
N THR A 80 -15.68 2.43 1.31
CA THR A 80 -14.51 3.26 0.98
C THR A 80 -14.67 3.88 -0.41
N CYS A 81 -15.19 3.11 -1.37
CA CYS A 81 -15.38 3.54 -2.75
C CYS A 81 -16.55 4.50 -2.95
N GLU A 82 -17.50 4.60 -2.02
CA GLU A 82 -18.50 5.68 -1.99
C GLU A 82 -17.83 7.05 -1.81
N VAL A 83 -16.75 7.11 -1.02
CA VAL A 83 -16.00 8.34 -0.75
C VAL A 83 -14.84 8.53 -1.72
N ALA A 84 -14.05 7.48 -1.97
CA ALA A 84 -12.91 7.47 -2.89
C ALA A 84 -13.29 6.92 -4.28
N ASN A 85 -14.38 7.44 -4.86
CA ASN A 85 -14.97 6.89 -6.06
C ASN A 85 -14.03 6.93 -7.28
N ARG A 86 -13.31 8.05 -7.47
CA ARG A 86 -12.39 8.23 -8.61
C ARG A 86 -11.23 7.24 -8.52
N THR A 87 -10.68 7.07 -7.32
CA THR A 87 -9.64 6.08 -7.02
C THR A 87 -10.12 4.67 -7.32
N CYS A 88 -11.30 4.27 -6.82
CA CYS A 88 -11.81 2.92 -7.03
C CYS A 88 -12.14 2.64 -8.50
N GLU A 89 -12.75 3.59 -9.22
CA GLU A 89 -13.02 3.47 -10.65
C GLU A 89 -11.72 3.34 -11.45
N LEU A 90 -10.71 4.14 -11.10
CA LEU A 90 -9.41 4.09 -11.74
C LEU A 90 -8.70 2.75 -11.48
N LEU A 91 -8.69 2.24 -10.24
CA LEU A 91 -8.13 0.94 -9.88
C LEU A 91 -8.86 -0.22 -10.58
N ARG A 92 -10.18 -0.10 -10.79
CA ARG A 92 -10.98 -1.10 -11.50
C ARG A 92 -10.54 -1.30 -12.95
N THR A 93 -9.91 -0.31 -13.56
CA THR A 93 -9.35 -0.43 -14.92
C THR A 93 -8.12 -1.35 -15.01
N ARG A 94 -7.52 -1.72 -13.86
CA ARG A 94 -6.28 -2.50 -13.81
C ARG A 94 -6.53 -4.00 -13.75
N PRO A 95 -6.25 -4.77 -14.83
CA PRO A 95 -6.47 -6.22 -14.84
C PRO A 95 -5.59 -6.96 -13.82
N GLU A 96 -4.41 -6.45 -13.49
CA GLU A 96 -3.55 -7.01 -12.44
C GLU A 96 -4.15 -6.93 -11.03
N LEU A 97 -5.15 -6.09 -10.81
CA LEU A 97 -5.89 -5.99 -9.54
C LEU A 97 -7.25 -6.70 -9.59
N THR A 98 -7.91 -6.66 -10.75
CA THR A 98 -9.29 -7.16 -10.92
C THR A 98 -9.41 -8.58 -11.47
N LYS A 99 -8.40 -9.04 -12.23
CA LYS A 99 -8.40 -10.34 -12.91
C LYS A 99 -7.29 -11.27 -12.40
N CYS A 100 -6.54 -10.87 -11.39
CA CYS A 100 -5.51 -11.73 -10.81
C CYS A 100 -6.15 -12.84 -9.97
N SER A 101 -5.81 -14.09 -10.25
CA SER A 101 -6.29 -15.26 -9.51
C SER A 101 -5.49 -15.53 -8.22
N ALA A 102 -4.39 -14.81 -7.99
CA ALA A 102 -3.62 -14.93 -6.77
C ALA A 102 -4.41 -14.40 -5.57
N LYS A 103 -4.26 -15.08 -4.42
CA LYS A 103 -4.89 -14.65 -3.18
C LYS A 103 -4.22 -13.38 -2.62
N ASP A 104 -5.03 -12.59 -1.93
CA ASP A 104 -4.67 -11.36 -1.23
C ASP A 104 -4.16 -10.24 -2.15
N VAL A 105 -4.51 -10.26 -3.43
CA VAL A 105 -4.22 -9.16 -4.36
C VAL A 105 -5.17 -8.01 -4.06
N GLY A 106 -4.66 -6.78 -4.03
CA GLY A 106 -5.49 -5.63 -3.71
C GLY A 106 -4.73 -4.32 -3.70
N ALA A 107 -5.46 -3.25 -3.37
CA ALA A 107 -4.93 -1.93 -3.11
C ALA A 107 -5.64 -1.33 -1.89
N ALA A 108 -4.93 -0.50 -1.16
CA ALA A 108 -5.41 0.16 0.04
C ALA A 108 -4.69 1.51 0.19
N PHE A 109 -5.36 2.48 0.82
CA PHE A 109 -4.65 3.60 1.45
C PHE A 109 -4.09 3.12 2.78
N ALA A 110 -2.84 3.44 3.08
CA ALA A 110 -2.10 2.78 4.14
C ALA A 110 -1.48 3.81 5.09
N ARG A 111 -2.03 3.95 6.30
CA ARG A 111 -1.58 4.98 7.24
C ARG A 111 -0.61 4.46 8.28
N LEU A 112 0.57 5.06 8.39
CA LEU A 112 1.52 4.85 9.47
C LEU A 112 1.66 6.12 10.31
N GLN A 113 1.40 6.01 11.61
CA GLN A 113 1.47 7.12 12.54
C GLN A 113 2.93 7.56 12.83
N PRO A 114 3.15 8.82 13.25
CA PRO A 114 4.46 9.31 13.67
C PRO A 114 5.12 8.38 14.70
N GLY A 115 6.42 8.12 14.55
CA GLY A 115 7.24 7.37 15.49
C GLY A 115 6.96 5.87 15.51
N MET A 116 6.10 5.39 14.61
CA MET A 116 5.70 3.99 14.57
C MET A 116 6.47 3.22 13.51
N GLY A 117 6.79 1.97 13.84
CA GLY A 117 7.35 1.00 12.92
C GLY A 117 6.43 -0.20 12.76
N ILE A 118 6.54 -0.82 11.59
CA ILE A 118 5.97 -2.11 11.26
C ILE A 118 7.10 -3.12 11.39
N LYS A 119 6.86 -4.17 12.20
CA LYS A 119 7.83 -5.24 12.45
C LYS A 119 8.31 -5.85 11.12
N PRO A 120 9.57 -6.30 11.05
CA PRO A 120 10.04 -7.11 9.94
C PRO A 120 9.08 -8.27 9.68
N HIS A 121 8.60 -8.38 8.44
CA HIS A 121 7.69 -9.44 8.05
C HIS A 121 7.87 -9.80 6.58
N PHE A 122 7.35 -10.97 6.22
CA PHE A 122 7.24 -11.42 4.84
C PHE A 122 5.80 -11.86 4.62
N TRP A 123 5.34 -11.79 3.37
CA TRP A 123 4.00 -12.23 3.04
C TRP A 123 3.97 -13.74 2.77
N GLY A 124 2.97 -14.44 3.31
CA GLY A 124 2.81 -15.89 3.15
C GLY A 124 1.91 -16.31 1.97
N ALA A 125 1.39 -15.38 1.17
CA ALA A 125 0.59 -15.70 -0.02
C ALA A 125 1.49 -15.84 -1.28
N PRO A 126 0.92 -16.19 -2.45
CA PRO A 126 1.68 -16.39 -3.69
C PRO A 126 2.60 -15.20 -4.03
N PRO A 127 3.70 -15.45 -4.78
CA PRO A 127 4.61 -14.41 -5.24
C PRO A 127 3.88 -13.21 -5.84
N ARG A 128 4.14 -12.02 -5.31
CA ARG A 128 3.57 -10.77 -5.81
C ARG A 128 4.52 -9.59 -5.65
N LEU A 129 4.27 -8.56 -6.43
CA LEU A 129 4.88 -7.25 -6.27
C LEU A 129 3.97 -6.37 -5.41
N GLY A 130 4.55 -5.71 -4.41
CA GLY A 130 3.93 -4.59 -3.71
C GLY A 130 4.38 -3.28 -4.35
N VAL A 131 3.43 -2.41 -4.69
CA VAL A 131 3.71 -1.06 -5.17
C VAL A 131 3.14 -0.08 -4.16
N HIS A 132 3.97 0.84 -3.68
CA HIS A 132 3.61 1.91 -2.75
C HIS A 132 3.69 3.24 -3.48
N LEU A 133 2.70 4.11 -3.32
CA LEU A 133 2.72 5.48 -3.83
C LEU A 133 2.70 6.41 -2.62
N GLY A 134 3.80 7.09 -2.33
CA GLY A 134 3.83 8.06 -1.22
C GLY A 134 2.88 9.22 -1.46
N LEU A 135 1.71 9.24 -0.80
CA LEU A 135 0.68 10.26 -0.97
C LEU A 135 0.86 11.43 0.00
N ARG A 136 0.95 11.18 1.30
CA ARG A 136 1.35 12.16 2.33
C ARG A 136 2.61 11.65 3.05
N THR A 137 3.78 11.84 2.44
CA THR A 137 5.04 11.41 3.06
C THR A 137 5.78 12.58 3.70
N PRO A 138 5.93 12.62 5.04
CA PRO A 138 6.82 13.56 5.69
C PRO A 138 8.30 13.20 5.43
N PRO A 139 9.22 14.18 5.51
CA PRO A 139 10.65 13.93 5.39
C PRO A 139 11.14 12.85 6.37
N GLY A 140 12.03 11.97 5.89
CA GLY A 140 12.65 10.91 6.70
C GLY A 140 11.81 9.63 6.84
N ALA A 141 10.67 9.51 6.17
CA ALA A 141 9.96 8.24 6.09
C ALA A 141 10.73 7.22 5.23
N THR A 142 11.04 6.07 5.81
CA THR A 142 11.86 5.02 5.20
C THR A 142 11.22 3.64 5.30
N MET A 143 11.56 2.77 4.34
CA MET A 143 11.26 1.35 4.36
C MET A 143 12.53 0.53 4.13
N PHE A 144 12.68 -0.58 4.84
CA PHE A 144 13.74 -1.56 4.61
C PHE A 144 13.17 -2.76 3.84
N VAL A 145 13.76 -3.10 2.70
CA VAL A 145 13.39 -4.27 1.89
C VAL A 145 14.63 -5.09 1.61
N GLY A 146 14.70 -6.31 2.12
CA GLY A 146 15.93 -7.10 2.13
C GLY A 146 17.07 -6.34 2.81
N ASP A 147 18.14 -6.06 2.06
CA ASP A 147 19.33 -5.32 2.47
C ASP A 147 19.29 -3.83 2.09
N ARG A 148 18.17 -3.33 1.57
CA ARG A 148 18.04 -1.97 1.04
C ARG A 148 17.18 -1.10 1.95
N THR A 149 17.61 0.14 2.15
CA THR A 149 16.77 1.21 2.69
C THR A 149 16.28 2.06 1.54
N VAL A 150 14.99 2.39 1.54
CA VAL A 150 14.36 3.23 0.53
C VAL A 150 13.59 4.35 1.20
N GLU A 151 13.79 5.57 0.72
CA GLU A 151 13.03 6.74 1.16
C GLU A 151 11.73 6.89 0.36
N LEU A 152 10.66 7.32 1.01
CA LEU A 152 9.31 7.30 0.46
C LEU A 152 8.92 8.61 -0.25
N TRP A 153 9.74 9.09 -1.18
CA TRP A 153 9.49 10.33 -1.94
C TRP A 153 8.88 10.00 -3.31
N CYS A 154 7.56 9.80 -3.36
CA CYS A 154 6.80 9.52 -4.58
C CYS A 154 7.15 8.18 -5.28
N SER A 155 6.24 7.21 -5.13
CA SER A 155 6.24 5.90 -5.80
C SER A 155 7.43 4.94 -5.53
N MET A 156 7.13 3.67 -5.26
CA MET A 156 8.10 2.59 -5.05
C MET A 156 7.48 1.25 -5.42
N ILE A 157 8.27 0.35 -6.01
CA ILE A 157 7.89 -1.07 -6.16
C ILE A 157 8.89 -1.98 -5.45
N HIS A 158 8.37 -2.98 -4.74
CA HIS A 158 9.15 -4.08 -4.18
C HIS A 158 8.49 -5.45 -4.42
N THR A 159 9.28 -6.52 -4.36
CA THR A 159 8.74 -7.89 -4.25
C THR A 159 8.49 -8.23 -2.79
N SER A 160 7.52 -9.11 -2.56
CA SER A 160 7.22 -9.69 -1.25
C SER A 160 8.28 -10.69 -0.74
N THR A 161 9.56 -10.29 -0.66
CA THR A 161 10.61 -11.07 -0.01
C THR A 161 11.24 -10.23 1.09
N ALA A 162 10.73 -10.42 2.31
CA ALA A 162 11.13 -9.82 3.58
C ALA A 162 11.32 -8.29 3.59
N TYR A 163 10.40 -7.56 4.22
CA TYR A 163 10.58 -6.13 4.46
C TYR A 163 10.23 -5.75 5.90
N ALA A 164 10.93 -4.75 6.42
CA ALA A 164 10.65 -4.10 7.68
C ALA A 164 10.42 -2.61 7.38
N MET A 165 9.23 -2.07 7.64
CA MET A 165 9.07 -0.61 7.63
C MET A 165 9.43 -0.08 9.01
N SER A 166 10.67 0.35 9.18
CA SER A 166 11.06 1.18 10.33
C SER A 166 11.06 2.63 9.88
N GLY A 167 10.05 3.39 10.29
CA GLY A 167 10.04 4.84 10.14
C GLY A 167 10.16 5.50 11.51
N ARG A 168 11.19 6.31 11.74
CA ARG A 168 11.10 7.39 12.75
C ARG A 168 10.40 8.55 12.07
N VAL A 169 9.08 8.46 12.02
CA VAL A 169 8.29 9.50 11.38
C VAL A 169 8.00 10.61 12.39
N SER A 170 8.42 11.84 12.12
CA SER A 170 7.95 13.02 12.86
C SER A 170 6.83 13.65 12.02
N GLY A 171 5.56 13.31 12.29
CA GLY A 171 4.39 13.70 11.49
C GLY A 171 3.63 12.49 10.90
N THR A 172 2.36 12.64 10.53
CA THR A 172 1.50 11.53 10.07
C THR A 172 1.87 11.11 8.65
N SER A 173 2.10 9.81 8.39
CA SER A 173 2.38 9.28 7.05
C SER A 173 1.20 8.49 6.48
N LEU A 174 0.88 8.74 5.21
CA LEU A 174 -0.08 7.95 4.43
C LEU A 174 0.58 7.49 3.13
N LEU A 175 0.65 6.17 2.98
CA LEU A 175 1.25 5.37 1.91
C LEU A 175 0.19 4.71 1.02
#